data_AF-A0A0G0AQD5-F1
#
_entry.id   AF-A0A0G0AQD5-F1
#
_cell.length_a   1.000
_cell.length_b   1.000
_cell.length_c   1.000
_cell.angle_alpha   90.00
_cell.angle_beta   90.00
_cell.angle_gamma   90.00
#
_symmetry.space_group_name_H-M   'P 1'
#
loop_
_entity.id
_entity.type
_entity.pdbx_description
1 polymer ?
#
loop_
_entity_poly.entity_id
_entity_poly.type
_entity_poly.pdbx_seq_one_letter_code
_entity_poly.pdbx_strand_id
1 'polypeptide(L)'
;MGTINSATQLNMVTRANTNGLLRTPIIYNYTGFTIQSNNFSGTNNRIVIILESPHFFEYDYTTTPISFIGPAFGNTGERINRFLLTSLQNTSTLFNGLFATGNFDIILINALQYQTSLGISGFNRTNRNRLFRNFWISGGNVDLIERINSLNPTILLNCCTSSLKTLCGNNFLSQIINVLLLEGFHPLVWNAQHFFI
;
A
#
# COMPACT_ATOMS: atom_id res chain seq x y z
N MET A 1 21.30 15.60 -19.89
CA MET A 1 20.92 15.92 -18.50
C MET A 1 19.55 16.57 -18.54
N GLY A 2 18.49 15.79 -18.28
CA GLY A 2 17.11 16.29 -18.31
C GLY A 2 16.76 16.95 -16.99
N THR A 3 16.27 18.19 -17.06
CA THR A 3 15.73 18.96 -15.95
C THR A 3 14.50 18.27 -15.35
N ILE A 4 14.52 18.04 -14.04
CA ILE A 4 13.44 17.41 -13.29
C ILE A 4 12.43 18.52 -12.95
N ASN A 5 11.25 18.50 -13.56
CA ASN A 5 10.16 19.38 -13.17
C ASN A 5 9.63 18.96 -11.80
N SER A 6 9.97 19.75 -10.79
CA SER A 6 9.61 19.60 -9.39
C SER A 6 8.18 20.06 -9.10
N ALA A 7 7.18 19.40 -9.67
CA ALA A 7 5.79 19.50 -9.21
C ALA A 7 4.91 18.42 -9.87
N THR A 8 4.99 17.18 -9.40
CA THR A 8 3.89 16.24 -9.61
C THR A 8 3.19 16.04 -8.27
N GLN A 9 2.14 16.83 -8.01
CA GLN A 9 1.21 16.52 -6.94
C GLN A 9 0.46 15.23 -7.34
N LEU A 10 0.56 14.22 -6.51
CA LEU A 10 -0.21 12.99 -6.67
C LEU A 10 -1.68 13.32 -6.37
N ASN A 11 -2.59 12.92 -7.26
CA ASN A 11 -4.03 13.06 -7.10
C ASN A 11 -4.57 11.67 -6.79
N MET A 12 -4.85 11.38 -5.51
CA MET A 12 -5.43 10.10 -5.09
C MET A 12 -6.87 10.00 -5.57
N VAL A 13 -7.13 9.15 -6.56
CA VAL A 13 -8.49 8.83 -7.02
C VAL A 13 -8.84 7.43 -6.52
N THR A 14 -9.66 7.34 -5.48
CA THR A 14 -10.33 6.10 -5.09
C THR A 14 -11.52 5.87 -6.04
N ARG A 15 -11.75 4.62 -6.45
CA ARG A 15 -13.03 4.22 -7.06
C ARG A 15 -13.65 3.14 -6.20
N ALA A 16 -14.89 3.34 -5.75
CA ALA A 16 -15.66 2.26 -5.14
C ALA A 16 -16.14 1.29 -6.23
N ASN A 17 -15.90 -0.02 -6.08
CA ASN A 17 -16.61 -1.04 -6.84
C ASN A 17 -17.96 -1.30 -6.16
N THR A 18 -19.03 -1.33 -6.94
CA THR A 18 -20.42 -1.55 -6.50
C THR A 18 -20.71 -2.99 -6.04
N ASN A 19 -19.76 -3.92 -6.22
CA ASN A 19 -19.91 -5.32 -5.80
C ASN A 19 -19.04 -5.58 -4.56
N GLY A 20 -19.66 -5.49 -3.38
CA GLY A 20 -19.07 -5.41 -2.04
C GLY A 20 -18.20 -6.58 -1.53
N LEU A 21 -17.43 -7.25 -2.38
CA LEU A 21 -16.50 -8.31 -1.99
C LEU A 21 -15.03 -8.07 -2.43
N LEU A 22 -14.75 -7.02 -3.22
CA LEU A 22 -13.38 -6.56 -3.45
C LEU A 22 -13.30 -5.05 -3.24
N ARG A 23 -12.82 -4.67 -2.05
CA ARG A 23 -12.49 -3.29 -1.69
C ARG A 23 -11.39 -2.81 -2.62
N THR A 24 -11.75 -1.87 -3.49
CA THR A 24 -10.94 -1.49 -4.64
C THR A 24 -9.59 -0.91 -4.20
N PRO A 25 -8.46 -1.42 -4.73
CA PRO A 25 -7.17 -0.77 -4.51
C PRO A 25 -7.16 0.65 -5.11
N ILE A 26 -6.41 1.56 -4.49
CA ILE A 26 -6.08 2.84 -5.13
C ILE A 26 -4.95 2.59 -6.12
N ILE A 27 -5.14 3.06 -7.36
CA ILE A 27 -4.27 2.78 -8.49
C ILE A 27 -3.59 4.06 -8.94
N TYR A 28 -2.28 4.01 -9.15
CA TYR A 28 -1.51 5.09 -9.75
C TYR A 28 -0.59 4.56 -10.85
N ASN A 29 -0.36 5.31 -11.91
CA ASN A 29 0.59 4.99 -12.97
C ASN A 29 1.87 5.80 -12.73
N TYR A 30 2.97 5.14 -12.47
CA TYR A 30 4.29 5.76 -12.35
C TYR A 30 5.06 5.60 -13.66
N THR A 31 5.42 6.70 -14.32
CA THR A 31 6.21 6.73 -15.56
C THR A 31 7.57 7.39 -15.30
N GLY A 32 8.46 6.71 -14.57
CA GLY A 32 9.81 7.17 -14.23
C GLY A 32 9.90 8.38 -13.28
N PHE A 33 9.22 9.48 -13.55
CA PHE A 33 9.29 10.71 -12.74
C PHE A 33 7.91 11.34 -12.47
N THR A 34 6.84 10.70 -12.90
CA THR A 34 5.49 11.25 -12.84
C THR A 34 4.52 10.16 -12.41
N ILE A 35 3.61 10.48 -11.51
CA ILE A 35 2.52 9.60 -11.09
C ILE A 35 1.19 10.15 -11.60
N GLN A 36 0.39 9.34 -12.29
CA GLN A 36 -0.91 9.70 -12.87
C GLN A 36 -2.02 8.74 -12.43
N SER A 37 -3.25 9.20 -12.23
CA SER A 37 -4.40 8.33 -11.98
C SER A 37 -5.03 7.91 -13.32
N ASN A 38 -4.92 6.63 -13.72
CA ASN A 38 -5.55 6.11 -14.95
C ASN A 38 -6.18 4.71 -14.71
N ASN A 39 -7.04 4.29 -15.64
CA ASN A 39 -7.54 2.90 -15.68
C ASN A 39 -6.39 1.93 -15.97
N PHE A 40 -6.42 0.73 -15.38
CA PHE A 40 -5.49 -0.35 -15.70
C PHE A 40 -5.44 -0.60 -17.22
N SER A 41 -4.27 -0.45 -17.84
CA SER A 41 -3.96 -1.23 -19.04
C SER A 41 -3.34 -2.53 -18.56
N GLY A 42 -3.82 -3.68 -19.04
CA GLY A 42 -3.46 -4.99 -18.50
C GLY A 42 -2.00 -5.43 -18.67
N THR A 43 -1.09 -4.52 -19.03
CA THR A 43 0.29 -4.84 -19.44
C THR A 43 1.37 -4.13 -18.63
N ASN A 44 1.03 -3.18 -17.75
CA ASN A 44 2.02 -2.49 -16.93
C ASN A 44 2.58 -3.41 -15.82
N ASN A 45 3.82 -3.15 -15.41
CA ASN A 45 4.37 -3.73 -14.18
C ASN A 45 3.59 -3.21 -12.97
N ARG A 46 3.54 -3.96 -11.88
CA ARG A 46 2.73 -3.57 -10.71
C ARG A 46 3.56 -3.55 -9.44
N ILE A 47 3.42 -2.45 -8.69
CA ILE A 47 4.00 -2.27 -7.36
C ILE A 47 2.85 -2.33 -6.36
N VAL A 48 2.77 -3.42 -5.59
CA VAL A 48 1.78 -3.55 -4.51
C VAL A 48 2.42 -3.11 -3.20
N ILE A 49 1.84 -2.09 -2.56
CA ILE A 49 2.26 -1.58 -1.25
C ILE A 49 1.31 -2.12 -0.20
N ILE A 50 1.87 -2.86 0.77
CA ILE A 50 1.12 -3.46 1.87
C ILE A 50 1.20 -2.57 3.10
N LEU A 51 0.03 -2.20 3.61
CA LEU A 51 -0.20 -1.50 4.87
C LEU A 51 -0.83 -2.46 5.89
N GLU A 52 -0.99 -2.09 7.16
CA GLU A 52 -1.45 -3.06 8.16
C GLU A 52 -2.95 -3.33 8.07
N SER A 53 -3.74 -2.37 8.52
CA SER A 53 -5.20 -2.50 8.62
C SER A 53 -5.82 -1.13 8.45
N PRO A 54 -7.03 -1.03 7.90
CA PRO A 54 -7.74 0.22 7.77
C PRO A 54 -7.80 1.03 9.07
N HIS A 55 -7.71 2.34 8.95
CA HIS A 55 -7.94 3.35 9.96
C HIS A 55 -9.33 3.97 9.84
N PHE A 56 -9.69 4.81 10.82
CA PHE A 56 -11.00 5.47 10.89
C PHE A 56 -11.32 6.25 9.60
N PHE A 57 -10.38 7.04 9.09
CA PHE A 57 -10.60 7.86 7.90
C PHE A 57 -10.79 7.06 6.60
N GLU A 58 -10.53 5.75 6.60
CA GLU A 58 -10.71 4.89 5.42
C GLU A 58 -12.16 4.41 5.24
N TYR A 59 -13.07 4.82 6.13
CA TYR A 59 -14.50 4.49 6.10
C TYR A 59 -15.37 5.75 6.09
N ASP A 60 -16.51 5.63 5.42
CA ASP A 60 -17.60 6.59 5.47
C ASP A 60 -18.66 6.11 6.48
N TYR A 61 -18.57 6.65 7.70
CA TYR A 61 -19.54 6.38 8.77
C TYR A 61 -20.88 7.10 8.60
N THR A 62 -21.05 7.92 7.56
CA THR A 62 -22.34 8.57 7.25
C THR A 62 -23.27 7.66 6.44
N THR A 63 -22.74 6.57 5.89
CA THR A 63 -23.50 5.58 5.10
C THR A 63 -23.99 4.42 5.96
N THR A 64 -25.09 3.78 5.54
CA THR A 64 -25.60 2.54 6.15
C THR A 64 -25.90 1.50 5.05
N PRO A 65 -25.17 0.37 5.00
CA PRO A 65 -24.05 0.01 5.88
C PRO A 65 -22.84 0.96 5.70
N ILE A 66 -21.97 1.00 6.72
CA ILE A 66 -20.72 1.77 6.68
C ILE A 66 -19.90 1.35 5.46
N SER A 67 -19.53 2.31 4.64
CA SER A 67 -18.84 2.07 3.38
C SER A 67 -17.32 2.22 3.54
N PHE A 68 -16.55 1.36 2.88
CA PHE A 68 -15.10 1.51 2.78
C PHE A 68 -14.76 2.42 1.61
N ILE A 69 -13.99 3.48 1.86
CA ILE A 69 -13.65 4.49 0.85
C ILE A 69 -12.38 4.08 0.09
N GLY A 70 -11.37 3.59 0.81
CA GLY A 70 -10.10 3.17 0.22
C GLY A 70 -8.95 3.17 1.23
N PRO A 71 -7.85 2.46 0.92
CA PRO A 71 -6.68 2.38 1.77
C PRO A 71 -5.98 3.72 1.95
N ALA A 72 -5.33 3.91 3.11
CA ALA A 72 -4.48 5.07 3.40
C ALA A 72 -5.18 6.44 3.30
N PHE A 73 -6.49 6.52 3.43
CA PHE A 73 -7.17 7.82 3.49
C PHE A 73 -6.76 8.57 4.78
N GLY A 74 -6.31 9.84 4.65
CA GLY A 74 -5.79 10.66 5.75
C GLY A 74 -4.27 10.82 5.76
N ASN A 75 -3.67 10.95 6.95
CA ASN A 75 -2.24 11.29 7.12
C ASN A 75 -1.28 10.28 6.43
N THR A 76 -1.63 8.98 6.45
CA THR A 76 -0.83 7.95 5.77
C THR A 76 -0.80 8.21 4.26
N GLY A 77 -1.95 8.49 3.64
CA GLY A 77 -2.06 8.82 2.22
C GLY A 77 -1.37 10.13 1.87
N GLU A 78 -1.49 11.16 2.71
CA GLU A 78 -0.75 12.43 2.50
C GLU A 78 0.77 12.19 2.46
N ARG A 79 1.28 11.31 3.32
CA ARG A 79 2.70 10.94 3.32
C ARG A 79 3.10 10.14 2.09
N ILE A 80 2.29 9.17 1.67
CA ILE A 80 2.50 8.43 0.42
C ILE A 80 2.54 9.42 -0.75
N ASN A 81 1.57 10.32 -0.83
CA ASN A 81 1.45 11.36 -1.85
C ASN A 81 2.68 12.26 -1.95
N ARG A 82 3.24 12.61 -0.79
CA ARG A 82 4.38 13.51 -0.70
C ARG A 82 5.71 12.83 -0.99
N PHE A 83 5.89 11.57 -0.56
CA PHE A 83 7.22 10.95 -0.50
C PHE A 83 7.41 9.72 -1.37
N LEU A 84 6.34 9.06 -1.85
CA LEU A 84 6.48 7.80 -2.59
C LEU A 84 7.43 7.93 -3.79
N LEU A 85 7.26 8.98 -4.60
CA LEU A 85 8.09 9.21 -5.78
C LEU A 85 9.58 9.32 -5.41
N THR A 86 9.90 10.16 -4.42
CA THR A 86 11.28 10.32 -3.94
C THR A 86 11.81 9.04 -3.32
N SER A 87 10.98 8.28 -2.60
CA SER A 87 11.39 6.99 -2.03
C SER A 87 11.71 5.94 -3.09
N LEU A 88 10.92 5.86 -4.17
CA LEU A 88 11.21 5.00 -5.31
C LEU A 88 12.50 5.42 -6.02
N GLN A 89 12.73 6.72 -6.19
CA GLN A 89 13.97 7.26 -6.80
C GLN A 89 15.22 6.94 -5.96
N ASN A 90 15.15 7.17 -4.65
CA ASN A 90 16.23 6.85 -3.71
C ASN A 90 16.54 5.33 -3.76
N THR A 91 15.50 4.51 -3.78
CA THR A 91 15.64 3.04 -3.91
C THR A 91 16.24 2.64 -5.27
N SER A 92 15.81 3.27 -6.37
CA SER A 92 16.35 3.01 -7.71
C SER A 92 17.85 3.30 -7.78
N THR A 93 18.30 4.34 -7.09
CA THR A 93 19.73 4.68 -6.97
C THR A 93 20.52 3.58 -6.26
N LEU A 94 19.93 2.93 -5.26
CA LEU A 94 20.56 1.83 -4.53
C LEU A 94 20.59 0.51 -5.32
N PHE A 95 19.57 0.26 -6.16
CA PHE A 95 19.38 -1.01 -6.85
C PHE A 95 19.57 -0.89 -8.38
N ASN A 96 20.61 -0.18 -8.83
CA ASN A 96 21.02 -0.09 -10.24
C ASN A 96 19.88 0.23 -11.23
N GLY A 97 19.00 1.16 -10.87
CA GLY A 97 17.94 1.62 -11.75
C GLY A 97 16.68 0.75 -11.75
N LEU A 98 16.40 0.01 -10.67
CA LEU A 98 15.22 -0.84 -10.52
C LEU A 98 13.90 -0.19 -10.96
N PHE A 99 13.75 1.12 -10.72
CA PHE A 99 12.57 1.90 -11.11
C PHE A 99 12.87 2.93 -12.23
N ALA A 100 14.05 2.88 -12.86
CA ALA A 100 14.52 3.93 -13.76
C ALA A 100 13.81 3.97 -15.12
N THR A 101 13.19 2.86 -15.54
CA THR A 101 12.49 2.76 -16.82
C THR A 101 11.18 1.98 -16.66
N GLY A 102 10.14 2.42 -17.39
CA GLY A 102 8.85 1.73 -17.48
C GLY A 102 7.70 2.42 -16.77
N ASN A 103 6.50 1.87 -17.00
CA ASN A 103 5.26 2.29 -16.39
C ASN A 103 4.84 1.27 -15.34
N PHE A 104 4.56 1.73 -14.13
CA PHE A 104 4.15 0.89 -13.02
C PHE A 104 2.78 1.27 -12.49
N ASP A 105 1.89 0.31 -12.31
CA ASP A 105 0.68 0.52 -11.52
C ASP A 105 1.02 0.35 -10.03
N ILE A 106 0.90 1.42 -9.26
CA ILE A 106 1.01 1.42 -7.81
C ILE A 106 -0.35 1.05 -7.23
N ILE A 107 -0.37 0.04 -6.39
CA ILE A 107 -1.58 -0.52 -5.78
C ILE A 107 -1.40 -0.52 -4.27
N LEU A 108 -2.23 0.22 -3.55
CA LEU A 108 -2.26 0.17 -2.08
C LEU A 108 -3.22 -0.92 -1.61
N ILE A 109 -2.78 -1.77 -0.68
CA ILE A 109 -3.65 -2.73 0.01
C ILE A 109 -3.34 -2.76 1.50
N ASN A 110 -4.37 -3.03 2.31
CA ASN A 110 -4.17 -3.40 3.71
C ASN A 110 -3.96 -4.93 3.83
N ALA A 111 -3.10 -5.35 4.76
CA ALA A 111 -2.84 -6.74 5.10
C ALA A 111 -4.11 -7.41 5.63
N LEU A 112 -4.85 -6.72 6.51
CA LEU A 112 -6.22 -7.07 6.89
C LEU A 112 -7.22 -6.07 6.32
N GLN A 113 -8.39 -6.54 5.90
CA GLN A 113 -9.45 -5.68 5.37
C GLN A 113 -10.34 -5.05 6.46
N TYR A 114 -10.10 -5.36 7.73
CA TYR A 114 -10.92 -4.90 8.86
C TYR A 114 -10.15 -3.91 9.73
N GLN A 115 -10.86 -2.89 10.21
CA GLN A 115 -10.29 -1.90 11.13
C GLN A 115 -10.02 -2.54 12.50
N THR A 116 -8.75 -2.75 12.83
CA THR A 116 -8.34 -3.34 14.11
C THR A 116 -8.45 -2.38 15.30
N SER A 117 -8.75 -1.10 15.04
CA SER A 117 -9.08 -0.11 16.08
C SER A 117 -10.57 -0.07 16.44
N LEU A 118 -11.42 -0.90 15.82
CA LEU A 118 -12.86 -0.95 16.09
C LEU A 118 -13.60 0.40 15.94
N GLY A 119 -13.10 1.31 15.10
CA GLY A 119 -13.66 2.65 14.95
C GLY A 119 -13.32 3.62 16.10
N ILE A 120 -12.58 3.18 17.13
CA ILE A 120 -12.35 3.97 18.33
C ILE A 120 -11.08 4.82 18.16
N SER A 121 -11.22 6.14 18.27
CA SER A 121 -10.08 7.06 18.31
C SER A 121 -9.26 6.84 19.58
N GLY A 122 -7.92 6.86 19.47
CA GLY A 122 -7.03 6.58 20.60
C GLY A 122 -7.04 5.12 21.07
N PHE A 123 -7.65 4.19 20.33
CA PHE A 123 -7.69 2.78 20.72
C PHE A 123 -6.28 2.22 20.89
N ASN A 124 -6.07 1.57 22.03
CA ASN A 124 -4.76 1.14 22.50
C ASN A 124 -4.04 0.25 21.46
N ARG A 125 -2.78 0.59 21.14
CA ARG A 125 -1.96 -0.12 20.15
C ARG A 125 -1.81 -1.61 20.45
N THR A 126 -1.68 -2.00 21.72
CA THR A 126 -1.59 -3.40 22.14
C THR A 126 -2.87 -4.16 21.77
N ASN A 127 -4.04 -3.56 22.01
CA ASN A 127 -5.32 -4.16 21.65
C ASN A 127 -5.50 -4.25 20.13
N ARG A 128 -5.12 -3.21 19.37
CA ARG A 128 -5.11 -3.26 17.89
C ARG A 128 -4.26 -4.42 17.38
N ASN A 129 -3.04 -4.55 17.89
CA ASN A 129 -2.13 -5.59 17.47
C ASN A 129 -2.61 -7.00 17.88
N ARG A 130 -3.29 -7.12 19.02
CA ARG A 130 -3.95 -8.37 19.43
C ARG A 130 -5.08 -8.75 18.48
N LEU A 131 -5.96 -7.81 18.14
CA LEU A 131 -7.04 -8.05 17.17
C LEU A 131 -6.47 -8.39 15.79
N PHE A 132 -5.45 -7.67 15.34
CA PHE A 132 -4.74 -7.98 14.11
C PHE A 132 -4.28 -9.44 14.10
N ARG A 133 -3.56 -9.87 15.14
CA ARG A 133 -3.06 -11.24 15.25
C ARG A 133 -4.18 -12.27 15.21
N ASN A 134 -5.28 -12.02 15.93
CA ASN A 134 -6.42 -12.91 15.94
C ASN A 134 -7.04 -13.06 14.54
N PHE A 135 -7.26 -11.98 13.82
CA PHE A 135 -7.78 -12.05 12.44
C PHE A 135 -6.75 -12.67 11.47
N TRP A 136 -5.46 -12.42 11.69
CA TRP A 136 -4.39 -12.97 10.89
C TRP A 136 -4.35 -14.50 10.94
N ILE A 137 -4.42 -15.09 12.14
CA ILE A 137 -4.44 -16.55 12.31
C ILE A 137 -5.76 -17.19 11.89
N SER A 138 -6.86 -16.43 11.92
CA SER A 138 -8.19 -16.89 11.49
C SER A 138 -8.41 -16.83 9.97
N GLY A 139 -7.34 -16.70 9.17
CA GLY A 139 -7.41 -16.73 7.70
C GLY A 139 -7.08 -15.41 7.02
N GLY A 140 -6.81 -14.32 7.75
CA GLY A 140 -6.38 -13.06 7.16
C GLY A 140 -5.06 -13.16 6.39
N ASN A 141 -4.20 -14.10 6.77
CA ASN A 141 -2.99 -14.45 6.03
C ASN A 141 -3.31 -15.06 4.65
N VAL A 142 -4.24 -16.03 4.58
CA VAL A 142 -4.67 -16.67 3.33
C VAL A 142 -5.33 -15.64 2.42
N ASP A 143 -6.25 -14.82 2.95
CA ASP A 143 -6.91 -13.72 2.21
C ASP A 143 -5.88 -12.77 1.58
N LEU A 144 -4.83 -12.39 2.33
CA LEU A 144 -3.82 -11.49 1.79
C LEU A 144 -3.07 -12.12 0.61
N ILE A 145 -2.68 -13.39 0.71
CA ILE A 145 -1.98 -14.09 -0.38
C ILE A 145 -2.87 -14.20 -1.62
N GLU A 146 -4.13 -14.57 -1.46
CA GLU A 146 -5.09 -14.65 -2.57
C GLU A 146 -5.25 -13.29 -3.27
N ARG A 147 -5.42 -12.21 -2.49
CA ARG A 147 -5.49 -10.86 -3.05
C ARG A 147 -4.20 -10.47 -3.77
N ILE A 148 -3.04 -10.73 -3.20
CA ILE A 148 -1.77 -10.41 -3.86
C ILE A 148 -1.62 -11.17 -5.18
N ASN A 149 -1.89 -12.48 -5.17
CA ASN A 149 -1.82 -13.30 -6.38
C ASN A 149 -2.78 -12.81 -7.46
N SER A 150 -4.00 -12.38 -7.09
CA SER A 150 -4.96 -11.81 -8.04
C SER A 150 -4.48 -10.49 -8.68
N LEU A 151 -3.61 -9.75 -7.98
CA LEU A 151 -3.03 -8.50 -8.47
C LEU A 151 -1.81 -8.73 -9.35
N ASN A 152 -1.19 -9.92 -9.34
CA ASN A 152 0.00 -10.27 -10.12
C ASN A 152 1.10 -9.18 -10.07
N PRO A 153 1.65 -8.86 -8.87
CA PRO A 153 2.68 -7.83 -8.73
C PRO A 153 4.02 -8.25 -9.33
N THR A 154 4.74 -7.28 -9.90
CA THR A 154 6.18 -7.42 -10.19
C THR A 154 7.01 -7.10 -8.95
N ILE A 155 6.53 -6.15 -8.14
CA ILE A 155 7.22 -5.66 -6.95
C ILE A 155 6.20 -5.58 -5.80
N LEU A 156 6.65 -5.98 -4.62
CA LEU A 156 5.84 -5.99 -3.41
C LEU A 156 6.58 -5.25 -2.30
N LEU A 157 5.99 -4.15 -1.83
CA LEU A 157 6.57 -3.27 -0.83
C LEU A 157 5.84 -3.46 0.50
N ASN A 158 6.47 -4.15 1.45
CA ASN A 158 5.90 -4.30 2.78
C ASN A 158 6.19 -3.07 3.66
N CYS A 159 5.17 -2.26 3.90
CA CYS A 159 5.25 -1.03 4.69
C CYS A 159 4.46 -1.14 6.01
N CYS A 160 4.21 -2.35 6.50
CA CYS A 160 3.62 -2.55 7.82
C CYS A 160 4.54 -2.04 8.94
N THR A 161 3.96 -1.68 10.08
CA THR A 161 4.70 -1.31 11.30
C THR A 161 5.59 -2.49 11.75
N SER A 162 6.75 -2.16 12.32
CA SER A 162 7.76 -3.14 12.77
C SER A 162 7.19 -4.26 13.65
N SER A 163 6.20 -3.96 14.50
CA SER A 163 5.61 -4.96 15.40
C SER A 163 4.66 -5.95 14.72
N LEU A 164 4.25 -5.68 13.47
CA LEU A 164 3.40 -6.56 12.66
C LEU A 164 4.15 -7.13 11.44
N LYS A 165 5.28 -6.54 11.05
CA LYS A 165 6.19 -7.11 10.05
C LYS A 165 6.66 -8.52 10.38
N THR A 166 6.73 -8.92 11.65
CA THR A 166 7.08 -10.32 11.97
C THR A 166 6.04 -11.33 11.48
N LEU A 167 4.80 -10.90 11.22
CA LEU A 167 3.70 -11.76 10.76
C LEU A 167 3.53 -11.74 9.23
N CYS A 168 3.61 -10.54 8.65
CA CYS A 168 3.40 -10.30 7.21
C CYS A 168 4.71 -9.94 6.49
N GLY A 169 5.85 -10.24 7.08
CA GLY A 169 7.20 -9.90 6.61
C GLY A 169 7.73 -10.85 5.55
N ASN A 170 9.04 -10.74 5.30
CA ASN A 170 9.68 -11.46 4.20
C ASN A 170 9.51 -12.98 4.26
N ASN A 171 9.60 -13.58 5.45
CA ASN A 171 9.38 -15.02 5.60
C ASN A 171 7.99 -15.45 5.12
N PHE A 172 6.96 -14.66 5.45
CA PHE A 172 5.59 -14.94 5.03
C PHE A 172 5.38 -14.66 3.53
N LEU A 173 5.89 -13.53 3.03
CA LEU A 173 5.68 -13.11 1.64
C LEU A 173 6.56 -13.87 0.63
N SER A 174 7.62 -14.54 1.09
CA SER A 174 8.52 -15.33 0.25
C SER A 174 7.84 -16.51 -0.48
N GLN A 175 6.64 -16.91 -0.04
CA GLN A 175 5.83 -17.92 -0.73
C GLN A 175 5.26 -17.41 -2.07
N ILE A 176 5.28 -16.09 -2.30
CA ILE A 176 4.84 -15.48 -3.55
C ILE A 176 6.02 -15.52 -4.52
N ILE A 177 5.85 -16.28 -5.60
CA ILE A 177 6.91 -16.48 -6.60
C ILE A 177 6.92 -15.36 -7.64
N ASN A 178 8.07 -15.16 -8.29
CA ASN A 178 8.26 -14.21 -9.39
C ASN A 178 7.98 -12.74 -9.02
N VAL A 179 8.12 -12.39 -7.74
CA VAL A 179 7.97 -11.01 -7.25
C VAL A 179 9.26 -10.53 -6.60
N LEU A 180 9.65 -9.29 -6.85
CA LEU A 180 10.69 -8.63 -6.06
C LEU A 180 10.08 -8.11 -4.77
N LEU A 181 10.55 -8.63 -3.64
CA LEU A 181 10.10 -8.21 -2.33
C LEU A 181 11.06 -7.18 -1.74
N LEU A 182 10.52 -6.02 -1.38
CA LEU A 182 11.24 -4.97 -0.62
C LEU A 182 10.47 -4.63 0.65
N GLU A 183 11.21 -4.14 1.64
CA GLU A 183 10.68 -3.64 2.89
C GLU A 183 10.81 -2.12 3.00
N GLY A 184 9.77 -1.48 3.56
CA GLY A 184 9.75 -0.06 3.89
C GLY A 184 9.34 0.18 5.34
N PHE A 185 9.58 1.37 5.85
CA PHE A 185 8.94 1.81 7.09
C PHE A 185 7.47 2.16 6.81
N HIS A 186 6.66 2.25 7.87
CA HIS A 186 5.28 2.70 7.71
C HIS A 186 5.21 4.12 7.13
N PRO A 187 4.30 4.44 6.19
CA PRO A 187 4.32 5.74 5.50
C PRO A 187 4.22 6.97 6.39
N LEU A 188 3.63 6.85 7.58
CA LEU A 188 3.60 7.96 8.54
C LEU A 188 4.98 8.51 8.93
N VAL A 189 6.04 7.71 8.83
CA VAL A 189 7.41 8.15 9.14
C VAL A 189 8.23 8.49 7.89
N TRP A 190 7.64 8.41 6.68
CA TRP A 190 8.35 8.75 5.45
C TRP A 190 8.74 10.22 5.42
N ASN A 191 9.93 10.46 4.88
CA ASN A 191 10.54 11.76 4.65
C ASN A 191 11.33 11.71 3.32
N ALA A 192 11.94 12.82 2.94
CA ALA A 192 12.65 12.94 1.66
C ALA A 192 13.86 11.99 1.49
N GLN A 193 14.38 11.45 2.59
CA GLN A 193 15.51 10.51 2.60
C GLN A 193 15.08 9.04 2.68
N HIS A 194 13.77 8.76 2.73
CA HIS A 194 13.28 7.38 2.81
C HIS A 194 13.64 6.58 1.53
N PHE A 195 13.93 5.29 1.71
CA PHE A 195 14.15 4.29 0.65
C PHE A 195 13.68 2.91 1.15
N PHE A 196 13.44 2.00 0.21
CA PHE A 196 13.07 0.61 0.47
C PHE A 196 14.32 -0.27 0.42
N ILE A 197 14.33 -1.37 1.19
CA ILE A 197 15.45 -2.32 1.31
C ILE A 197 15.05 -3.75 0.96
#